data_AF-A0A7Y7M8K1-F1
#
_entry.id   AF-A0A7Y7M8K1-F1
#
_cell.length_a   1.000
_cell.length_b   1.000
_cell.length_c   1.000
_cell.angle_alpha   90.00
_cell.angle_beta   90.00
_cell.angle_gamma   90.00
#
_symmetry.space_group_name_H-M   'P 1'
#
loop_
_entity.id
_entity.type
_entity.pdbx_description
1 polymer ?
#
loop_
_entity_poly.entity_id
_entity_poly.type
_entity_poly.pdbx_seq_one_letter_code
_entity_poly.pdbx_strand_id
1 'polypeptide(L)'
;MNHGAMNHSAMNQATDRFLALVGDVPASTDPATIRRKSRDFYWYSPILREQLDGLQADCVVTPRTEHDLLAIARAARQSGIFLTARGGGTGNYGQ
;
A
#
# COMPACT_ATOMS: atom_id res chain seq x y z
N MET A 1 11.17 5.83 21.20
CA MET A 1 9.76 6.12 20.88
C MET A 1 9.22 4.91 20.14
N ASN A 2 8.42 4.09 20.82
CA ASN A 2 7.96 2.78 20.35
C ASN A 2 6.75 2.99 19.43
N HIS A 3 6.94 3.06 18.11
CA HIS A 3 5.81 2.94 17.17
C HIS A 3 5.35 1.49 17.25
N GLY A 4 4.25 1.27 17.98
CA GLY A 4 3.67 -0.04 18.18
C GLY A 4 3.47 -0.74 16.85
N ALA A 5 4.20 -1.83 16.66
CA ALA A 5 3.92 -2.78 15.59
C ALA A 5 2.49 -3.28 15.80
N MET A 6 1.57 -2.77 14.98
CA MET A 6 0.21 -3.31 14.91
C MET A 6 0.33 -4.82 14.67
N ASN A 7 -0.30 -5.61 15.54
CA ASN A 7 -0.23 -7.08 15.49
C ASN A 7 -0.59 -7.58 14.09
N HIS A 8 0.16 -8.54 13.53
CA HIS A 8 -0.03 -9.06 12.16
C HIS A 8 -1.49 -9.49 11.88
N SER A 9 -2.18 -10.04 12.89
CA SER A 9 -3.60 -10.39 12.84
C SER A 9 -4.53 -9.18 12.71
N ALA A 10 -4.21 -8.05 13.35
CA ALA A 10 -4.98 -6.82 13.26
C ALA A 10 -4.75 -6.09 11.91
N MET A 11 -3.54 -6.18 11.35
CA MET A 11 -3.23 -5.66 10.02
C MET A 11 -4.04 -6.40 8.93
N ASN A 12 -4.09 -7.72 9.02
CA ASN A 12 -4.90 -8.54 8.11
C ASN A 12 -6.39 -8.18 8.20
N GLN A 13 -6.92 -7.98 9.42
CA GLN A 13 -8.31 -7.55 9.60
C GLN A 13 -8.61 -6.15 9.02
N ALA A 14 -7.69 -5.19 9.15
CA ALA A 14 -7.87 -3.86 8.57
C ALA A 14 -7.87 -3.91 7.03
N THR A 15 -7.01 -4.75 6.45
CA THR A 15 -6.90 -4.95 4.99
C THR A 15 -8.12 -5.65 4.43
N ASP A 16 -8.58 -6.72 5.08
CA ASP A 16 -9.81 -7.41 4.69
C ASP A 16 -11.03 -6.48 4.73
N ARG A 17 -11.13 -5.67 5.79
CA ARG A 17 -12.18 -4.65 5.92
C ARG A 17 -12.08 -3.58 4.83
N PHE A 18 -10.87 -3.12 4.50
CA PHE A 18 -10.66 -2.15 3.44
C PHE A 18 -11.09 -2.71 2.08
N LEU A 19 -10.68 -3.93 1.75
CA LEU A 19 -11.05 -4.59 0.49
C LEU A 19 -12.56 -4.83 0.40
N ALA A 20 -13.22 -5.15 1.51
CA ALA A 20 -14.68 -5.24 1.55
C ALA A 20 -15.37 -3.88 1.29
N LEU A 21 -14.82 -2.78 1.83
CA LEU A 21 -15.39 -1.43 1.69
C LEU A 21 -15.11 -0.79 0.34
N VAL A 22 -13.99 -1.13 -0.30
CA VAL A 22 -13.60 -0.54 -1.60
C VAL A 22 -14.41 -1.10 -2.77
N GLY A 23 -15.08 -2.24 -2.58
CA GLY A 23 -16.03 -2.80 -3.54
C GLY A 23 -15.37 -3.35 -4.80
N ASP A 24 -15.86 -2.92 -5.98
CA ASP A 24 -15.43 -3.44 -7.29
C ASP A 24 -14.18 -2.74 -7.85
N VAL A 25 -13.59 -1.80 -7.11
CA VAL A 25 -12.34 -1.15 -7.52
C VAL A 25 -11.28 -2.25 -7.71
N PRO A 26 -10.60 -2.32 -8.87
CA PRO A 26 -9.60 -3.34 -9.12
C PRO A 26 -8.55 -3.39 -8.02
N ALA A 27 -8.42 -4.54 -7.37
CA ALA A 27 -7.50 -4.77 -6.27
C ALA A 27 -6.66 -6.03 -6.51
N SER A 28 -5.47 -6.05 -5.93
CA SER A 28 -4.57 -7.20 -5.96
C SER A 28 -3.94 -7.41 -4.59
N THR A 29 -3.91 -8.66 -4.15
CA THR A 29 -3.15 -9.18 -3.01
C THR A 29 -2.12 -10.22 -3.45
N ASP A 30 -1.89 -10.34 -4.77
CA ASP A 30 -0.90 -11.27 -5.32
C ASP A 30 0.52 -10.86 -4.87
N PRO A 31 1.27 -11.76 -4.20
CA PRO A 31 2.56 -11.40 -3.61
C PRO A 31 3.57 -10.83 -4.61
N ALA A 32 3.58 -11.31 -5.86
CA ALA A 32 4.49 -10.80 -6.88
C ALA A 32 4.11 -9.37 -7.31
N THR A 33 2.81 -9.10 -7.45
CA THR A 33 2.28 -7.76 -7.77
C THR A 33 2.55 -6.78 -6.65
N ILE A 34 2.29 -7.15 -5.39
CA ILE A 34 2.60 -6.36 -4.21
C ILE A 34 4.08 -5.98 -4.19
N ARG A 35 4.97 -6.98 -4.18
CA ARG A 35 6.41 -6.74 -4.11
C ARG A 35 6.91 -5.81 -5.22
N ARG A 36 6.38 -5.96 -6.44
CA ARG A 36 6.74 -5.11 -7.57
C ARG A 36 6.21 -3.68 -7.43
N LYS A 37 4.97 -3.50 -6.95
CA LYS A 37 4.31 -2.20 -6.84
C LYS A 37 4.65 -1.44 -5.55
N SER A 38 5.26 -2.09 -4.56
CA SER A 38 5.78 -1.43 -3.35
C SER A 38 7.20 -0.87 -3.49
N ARG A 39 7.81 -0.97 -4.68
CA ARG A 39 9.19 -0.51 -4.91
C ARG A 39 9.25 0.56 -5.98
N ASP A 40 10.06 1.57 -5.75
CA ASP A 40 10.57 2.49 -6.77
C ASP A 40 12.07 2.18 -7.00
N PHE A 41 12.86 3.15 -7.47
CA PHE A 41 14.30 3.01 -7.68
C PHE A 41 15.14 3.40 -6.45
N TYR A 42 14.60 3.29 -5.23
CA TYR A 42 15.37 3.56 -4.00
C TYR A 42 16.70 2.80 -3.92
N TRP A 43 16.81 1.64 -4.58
CA TRP A 43 18.02 0.81 -4.58
C TRP A 43 19.23 1.48 -5.26
N TYR A 44 19.06 2.61 -5.95
CA TYR A 44 20.17 3.43 -6.44
C TYR A 44 21.03 3.98 -5.29
N SER A 45 20.44 4.17 -4.11
CA SER A 45 21.16 4.51 -2.89
C SER A 45 21.40 3.25 -2.04
N PRO A 46 22.65 2.89 -1.71
CA PRO A 46 22.94 1.78 -0.80
C PRO A 46 22.28 1.96 0.58
N ILE A 47 22.18 3.21 1.06
CA ILE A 47 21.57 3.57 2.33
C ILE A 47 20.06 3.29 2.29
N LEU A 48 19.37 3.79 1.25
CA LEU A 48 17.92 3.59 1.13
C LEU A 48 17.60 2.12 0.85
N ARG A 49 18.45 1.41 0.10
CA ARG A 49 18.32 -0.03 -0.09
C ARG A 49 18.29 -0.76 1.24
N GLU A 50 19.22 -0.47 2.14
CA GLU A 50 19.27 -1.10 3.46
C GLU A 50 18.03 -0.76 4.31
N GLN A 51 17.54 0.47 4.23
CA GLN A 51 16.41 0.94 5.04
C GLN A 51 15.04 0.47 4.55
N LEU A 52 14.88 0.28 3.24
CA LEU A 52 13.56 0.09 2.61
C LEU A 52 13.36 -1.32 2.05
N ASP A 53 14.40 -2.17 2.02
CA ASP A 53 14.22 -3.55 1.58
C ASP A 53 13.29 -4.31 2.53
N GLY A 54 12.45 -5.16 1.95
CA GLY A 54 11.39 -5.85 2.69
C GLY A 54 10.11 -5.04 2.95
N LEU A 55 10.12 -3.71 2.85
CA LEU A 55 8.90 -2.90 3.00
C LEU A 55 7.95 -3.12 1.82
N GLN A 56 6.70 -3.50 2.12
CA GLN A 56 5.66 -3.80 1.15
C GLN A 56 4.28 -3.38 1.68
N ALA A 57 3.36 -3.11 0.75
CA ALA A 57 1.95 -2.87 1.07
C ALA A 57 1.21 -4.20 1.27
N ASP A 58 0.06 -4.18 1.96
CA ASP A 58 -0.77 -5.39 2.12
C ASP A 58 -1.64 -5.67 0.89
N CYS A 59 -2.05 -4.61 0.18
CA CYS A 59 -2.82 -4.69 -1.06
C CYS A 59 -2.46 -3.54 -2.02
N VAL A 60 -2.81 -3.71 -3.29
CA VAL A 60 -2.73 -2.65 -4.31
C VAL A 60 -4.11 -2.46 -4.91
N VAL A 61 -4.61 -1.22 -4.89
CA VAL A 61 -5.83 -0.82 -5.60
C VAL A 61 -5.49 0.05 -6.80
N THR A 62 -6.21 -0.14 -7.90
CA THR A 62 -5.98 0.59 -9.16
C THR A 62 -7.28 1.30 -9.56
N PRO A 63 -7.45 2.57 -9.15
CA PRO A 63 -8.64 3.34 -9.50
C PRO A 63 -8.74 3.55 -11.00
N ARG A 64 -9.94 3.42 -11.55
CA ARG A 64 -10.25 3.69 -12.97
C ARG A 64 -10.78 5.10 -13.18
N THR A 65 -11.35 5.70 -12.13
CA THR A 65 -12.08 6.97 -12.17
C THR A 65 -11.84 7.79 -10.88
N GLU A 66 -12.25 9.06 -10.90
CA GLU A 66 -12.31 9.88 -9.67
C GLU A 66 -13.29 9.32 -8.63
N HIS A 67 -14.35 8.64 -9.07
CA HIS A 67 -15.26 7.98 -8.15
C HIS A 67 -14.57 6.85 -7.37
N ASP A 68 -13.77 6.03 -8.06
CA ASP A 68 -12.95 4.98 -7.44
C ASP A 68 -11.98 5.60 -6.42
N LEU A 69 -11.34 6.72 -6.75
CA LEU A 69 -10.45 7.44 -5.83
C LEU A 69 -11.16 7.87 -4.54
N LEU A 70 -12.36 8.46 -4.66
CA LEU A 70 -13.15 8.86 -3.51
C LEU A 70 -13.62 7.65 -2.68
N ALA A 71 -13.96 6.53 -3.32
CA ALA A 71 -14.32 5.29 -2.64
C ALA A 71 -13.13 4.74 -1.83
N ILE A 72 -11.93 4.68 -2.44
CA ILE A 72 -10.68 4.28 -1.78
C ILE A 72 -10.41 5.15 -0.54
N ALA A 73 -10.46 6.47 -0.67
CA ALA A 73 -10.17 7.39 0.43
C ALA A 73 -11.14 7.21 1.60
N ARG A 74 -12.45 7.04 1.31
CA ARG A 74 -13.47 6.77 2.33
C ARG A 74 -13.25 5.41 3.00
N ALA A 75 -12.99 4.37 2.22
CA ALA A 75 -12.74 3.03 2.73
C ALA A 75 -11.50 3.01 3.65
N ALA A 76 -10.40 3.61 3.21
CA ALA A 76 -9.16 3.69 3.99
C ALA A 76 -9.36 4.41 5.32
N ARG A 77 -10.11 5.52 5.33
CA ARG A 77 -10.43 6.23 6.57
C ARG A 77 -11.26 5.39 7.53
N GLN A 78 -12.23 4.64 7.01
CA GLN A 78 -13.12 3.78 7.81
C GLN A 78 -12.44 2.52 8.34
N SER A 79 -11.52 1.93 7.57
CA SER A 79 -10.75 0.75 7.99
C SER A 79 -9.50 1.08 8.81
N GLY A 80 -9.03 2.34 8.77
CA GLY A 80 -7.82 2.78 9.47
C GLY A 80 -6.53 2.43 8.72
N ILE A 81 -6.59 2.25 7.40
CA ILE A 81 -5.42 1.94 6.57
C ILE A 81 -4.74 3.21 6.04
N PHE A 82 -3.41 3.17 5.97
CA PHE A 82 -2.60 4.19 5.30
C PHE A 82 -2.59 3.98 3.79
N LEU A 83 -2.64 5.09 3.05
CA LEU A 83 -2.54 5.07 1.59
C LEU A 83 -1.20 5.66 1.15
N THR A 84 -0.50 4.93 0.28
CA THR A 84 0.67 5.42 -0.44
C THR A 84 0.30 5.59 -1.91
N ALA A 85 0.25 6.83 -2.39
CA ALA A 85 -0.04 7.11 -3.79
C ALA A 85 1.11 6.65 -4.69
N ARG A 86 0.79 6.09 -5.86
CA ARG A 86 1.79 5.61 -6.81
C ARG A 86 1.38 5.89 -8.25
N GLY A 87 2.28 6.52 -9.01
CA GLY A 87 2.21 6.61 -10.47
C GLY A 87 3.01 5.48 -11.15
N GLY A 88 3.98 5.84 -12.01
CA GLY A 88 4.88 4.87 -12.65
C GLY A 88 5.82 4.14 -11.68
N GLY A 89 6.14 4.78 -10.54
CA GLY A 89 7.04 4.23 -9.53
C GLY A 89 8.50 4.24 -9.95
N THR A 90 8.92 5.31 -10.60
CA THR A 90 10.30 5.57 -11.05
C THR A 90 10.99 6.63 -10.17
N GLY A 91 10.42 6.92 -9.00
CA GLY A 91 11.07 7.75 -7.99
C GLY A 91 12.35 7.08 -7.47
N ASN A 92 13.24 7.84 -6.83
CA ASN A 92 14.55 7.34 -6.41
C ASN A 92 14.74 7.34 -4.89
N TYR A 93 13.72 7.74 -4.13
CA TYR A 93 13.86 8.07 -2.71
C TYR A 93 12.96 7.24 -1.80
N GLY A 94 12.15 6.33 -2.34
CA GLY A 94 11.15 5.61 -1.54
C GLY A 94 10.02 6.51 -1.05
N GLN A 95 9.71 7.60 -1.79
CA GLN A 95 8.52 8.43 -1.55
C GLN A 95 7.24 7.61 -1.63
#